data_AF-A0A1B6MAS1-F1
#
_entry.id   AF-A0A1B6MAS1-F1
#
_cell.length_a   1.000
_cell.length_b   1.000
_cell.length_c   1.000
_cell.angle_alpha   90.00
_cell.angle_beta   90.00
_cell.angle_gamma   90.00
#
_symmetry.space_group_name_H-M   'P 1'
#
loop_
_entity.id
_entity.type
_entity.pdbx_description
1 polymer ?
#
loop_
_entity_poly.entity_id
_entity_poly.type
_entity_poly.pdbx_seq_one_letter_code
_entity_poly.pdbx_strand_id
1 'polypeptide(L)'
;ANRGNSIQSAQEIKGVSVAKKIAQQIGYEMQSPSAIPGQKTLSKFTVLTQVLRTMDAKQMQEASKELYYPLSQASSSSSSDAQKYQAWVAFRDAVAQAGTGPALLTIKEWIQSKKVQGEEAAEIVAVLPIAARFPNIEYMNTFFALASSSEVQHQHFLNTSAVLSFTELARKA
;
A
#
# COMPACT_ATOMS: atom_id res chain seq x y z
N ALA A 1 -2.39 36.98 2.66
CA ALA A 1 -1.70 35.71 2.32
C ALA A 1 -2.49 34.57 2.96
N ASN A 2 -3.07 33.64 2.19
CA ASN A 2 -3.78 32.43 2.67
C ASN A 2 -4.24 31.50 1.52
N ARG A 3 -4.18 31.96 0.25
CA ARG A 3 -4.65 31.18 -0.91
C ARG A 3 -3.75 30.00 -1.31
N GLY A 4 -2.45 30.05 -1.00
CA GLY A 4 -1.51 28.96 -1.30
C GLY A 4 -1.77 27.70 -0.47
N ASN A 5 -1.86 27.87 0.86
CA ASN A 5 -2.14 26.76 1.78
C ASN A 5 -3.50 26.11 1.50
N SER A 6 -4.54 26.88 1.16
CA SER A 6 -5.87 26.32 0.85
C SER A 6 -5.89 25.46 -0.42
N ILE A 7 -5.07 25.78 -1.41
CA ILE A 7 -5.00 25.00 -2.67
C ILE A 7 -4.26 23.68 -2.45
N GLN A 8 -3.16 23.70 -1.69
CA GLN A 8 -2.43 22.49 -1.33
C GLN A 8 -3.31 21.56 -0.48
N SER A 9 -3.99 22.07 0.55
CA SER A 9 -4.95 21.28 1.34
C SER A 9 -6.09 20.70 0.49
N ALA A 10 -6.61 21.45 -0.49
CA ALA A 10 -7.66 20.94 -1.38
C ALA A 10 -7.16 19.82 -2.30
N GLN A 11 -5.93 19.92 -2.81
CA GLN A 11 -5.29 18.85 -3.59
C GLN A 11 -4.98 17.63 -2.72
N GLU A 12 -4.56 17.84 -1.47
CA GLU A 12 -4.33 16.78 -0.49
C GLU A 12 -5.60 15.93 -0.29
N ILE A 13 -6.72 16.61 0.03
CA ILE A 13 -8.05 15.99 0.24
C ILE A 13 -8.54 15.28 -1.03
N LYS A 14 -8.25 15.84 -2.21
CA LYS A 14 -8.64 15.22 -3.48
C LYS A 14 -7.90 13.90 -3.74
N GLY A 15 -6.61 13.82 -3.43
CA GLY A 15 -5.84 12.57 -3.58
C GLY A 15 -6.38 11.44 -2.72
N VAL A 16 -6.59 11.72 -1.42
CA VAL A 16 -7.10 10.75 -0.43
C VAL A 16 -8.49 10.24 -0.83
N SER A 17 -9.41 11.15 -1.14
CA SER A 17 -10.79 10.79 -1.52
C SER A 17 -10.86 9.99 -2.82
N VAL A 18 -10.03 10.31 -3.83
CA VAL A 18 -9.95 9.56 -5.09
C VAL A 18 -9.40 8.16 -4.86
N ALA A 19 -8.30 8.02 -4.11
CA ALA A 19 -7.70 6.72 -3.80
C ALA A 19 -8.71 5.81 -3.07
N LYS A 20 -9.38 6.35 -2.03
CA LYS A 20 -10.44 5.66 -1.30
C LYS A 20 -11.58 5.20 -2.21
N LYS A 21 -12.09 6.09 -3.05
CA LYS A 21 -13.21 5.76 -3.95
C LYS A 21 -12.84 4.60 -4.88
N ILE A 22 -11.66 4.63 -5.49
CA ILE A 22 -11.23 3.57 -6.41
C ILE A 22 -11.01 2.25 -5.66
N ALA A 23 -10.37 2.28 -4.49
CA ALA A 23 -10.17 1.08 -3.66
C ALA A 23 -11.50 0.43 -3.26
N GLN A 24 -12.49 1.23 -2.84
CA GLN A 24 -13.84 0.75 -2.51
C GLN A 24 -14.57 0.17 -3.71
N GLN A 25 -14.41 0.75 -4.91
CA GLN A 25 -14.96 0.18 -6.14
C GLN A 25 -14.35 -1.19 -6.44
N ILE A 26 -13.02 -1.33 -6.30
CA ILE A 26 -12.35 -2.63 -6.46
C ILE A 26 -12.88 -3.63 -5.43
N GLY A 27 -12.98 -3.24 -4.15
CA GLY A 27 -13.50 -4.12 -3.09
C GLY A 27 -14.92 -4.60 -3.33
N TYR A 28 -15.77 -3.75 -3.91
CA TYR A 28 -17.12 -4.12 -4.37
C TYR A 28 -17.09 -5.12 -5.53
N GLU A 29 -16.24 -4.88 -6.53
CA GLU A 29 -16.10 -5.73 -7.72
C GLU A 29 -15.55 -7.12 -7.39
N MET A 30 -14.66 -7.21 -6.40
CA MET A 30 -14.12 -8.47 -5.88
C MET A 30 -15.18 -9.42 -5.29
N GLN A 31 -16.39 -8.92 -4.97
CA GLN A 31 -17.49 -9.77 -4.50
C GLN A 31 -18.14 -10.57 -5.63
N SER A 32 -17.82 -10.29 -6.89
CA SER A 32 -18.33 -11.03 -8.04
C SER A 32 -17.19 -11.32 -9.02
N PRO A 33 -16.30 -12.28 -8.71
CA PRO A 33 -15.09 -12.52 -9.48
C PRO A 33 -15.33 -12.81 -10.97
N SER A 34 -16.45 -13.44 -11.31
CA SER A 34 -16.84 -13.72 -12.71
C SER A 34 -17.13 -12.45 -13.54
N ALA A 35 -17.42 -11.32 -12.88
CA ALA A 35 -17.69 -10.04 -13.55
C ALA A 35 -16.45 -9.15 -13.69
N ILE A 36 -15.32 -9.49 -13.05
CA ILE A 36 -14.08 -8.70 -13.03
C ILE A 36 -13.59 -8.31 -14.44
N PRO A 37 -13.54 -9.22 -15.43
CA PRO A 37 -13.09 -8.86 -16.78
C PRO A 37 -13.94 -7.75 -17.41
N GLY A 38 -15.25 -7.78 -17.21
CA GLY A 38 -16.19 -6.77 -17.73
C GLY A 38 -16.15 -5.44 -16.97
N GLN A 39 -15.74 -5.45 -15.70
CA GLN A 39 -15.70 -4.27 -14.82
C GLN A 39 -14.42 -3.44 -14.98
N LYS A 40 -13.42 -3.91 -15.73
CA LYS A 40 -12.11 -3.23 -15.89
C LYS A 40 -11.40 -3.00 -14.54
N THR A 41 -11.56 -3.92 -13.59
CA THR A 41 -10.99 -3.81 -12.24
C THR A 41 -9.47 -3.65 -12.26
N LEU A 42 -8.77 -4.37 -13.16
CA LEU A 42 -7.32 -4.20 -13.34
C LEU A 42 -6.94 -2.78 -13.79
N SER A 43 -7.72 -2.18 -14.70
CA SER A 43 -7.50 -0.78 -15.11
C SER A 43 -7.70 0.17 -13.93
N LYS A 44 -8.68 -0.07 -13.06
CA LYS A 44 -8.86 0.72 -11.83
C LYS A 44 -7.68 0.58 -10.88
N PHE A 45 -7.13 -0.63 -10.71
CA PHE A 45 -5.93 -0.85 -9.90
C PHE A 45 -4.72 -0.09 -10.45
N THR A 46 -4.53 -0.07 -11.77
CA THR A 46 -3.50 0.74 -12.43
C THR A 46 -3.69 2.23 -12.16
N VAL A 47 -4.92 2.75 -12.26
CA VAL A 47 -5.22 4.16 -11.97
C VAL A 47 -5.00 4.47 -10.48
N LEU A 48 -5.40 3.57 -9.57
CA LEU A 48 -5.13 3.73 -8.13
C LEU A 48 -3.63 3.85 -7.86
N THR A 49 -2.83 2.98 -8.46
CA THR A 49 -1.36 3.02 -8.37
C THR A 49 -0.79 4.35 -8.90
N GLN A 50 -1.34 4.87 -10.01
CA GLN A 50 -0.92 6.17 -10.57
C GLN A 50 -1.28 7.33 -9.65
N VAL A 51 -2.46 7.33 -9.03
CA VAL A 51 -2.86 8.34 -8.04
C VAL A 51 -1.90 8.29 -6.84
N LEU A 52 -1.63 7.10 -6.31
CA LEU A 52 -0.72 6.91 -5.18
C LEU A 52 0.70 7.41 -5.48
N ARG A 53 1.19 7.25 -6.72
CA ARG A 53 2.50 7.79 -7.12
C ARG A 53 2.61 9.32 -7.00
N THR A 54 1.49 10.03 -6.96
CA THR A 54 1.44 11.50 -6.80
C THR A 54 1.22 11.95 -5.36
N MET A 55 0.94 11.01 -4.44
CA MET A 55 0.68 11.29 -3.05
C MET A 55 1.97 11.29 -2.22
N ASP A 56 2.01 12.16 -1.21
CA ASP A 56 3.01 12.08 -0.15
C ASP A 56 2.66 11.01 0.91
N ALA A 57 3.57 10.78 1.85
CA ALA A 57 3.40 9.75 2.87
C ALA A 57 2.24 10.09 3.82
N LYS A 58 1.99 11.37 4.11
CA LYS A 58 0.90 11.80 5.01
C LYS A 58 -0.45 11.52 4.38
N GLN A 59 -0.62 11.83 3.10
CA GLN A 59 -1.83 11.51 2.35
C GLN A 59 -2.07 10.00 2.27
N MET A 60 -1.02 9.21 2.03
CA MET A 60 -1.13 7.74 2.04
C MET A 60 -1.52 7.22 3.42
N GLN A 61 -0.94 7.76 4.50
CA GLN A 61 -1.32 7.40 5.87
C GLN A 61 -2.77 7.77 6.19
N GLU A 62 -3.25 8.91 5.71
CA GLU A 62 -4.66 9.30 5.91
C GLU A 62 -5.61 8.35 5.17
N ALA A 63 -5.33 8.06 3.89
CA ALA A 63 -6.08 7.06 3.15
C ALA A 63 -6.02 5.68 3.83
N SER A 64 -4.86 5.33 4.41
CA SER A 64 -4.69 4.08 5.18
C SER A 64 -5.58 4.04 6.41
N LYS A 65 -5.78 5.15 7.12
CA LYS A 65 -6.68 5.17 8.29
C LYS A 65 -8.13 4.97 7.86
N GLU A 66 -8.55 5.59 6.76
CA GLU A 66 -9.92 5.50 6.26
C GLU A 66 -10.28 4.14 5.65
N LEU A 67 -9.30 3.45 5.06
CA LEU A 67 -9.49 2.17 4.39
C LEU A 67 -9.12 0.95 5.25
N TYR A 68 -8.39 1.14 6.36
CA TYR A 68 -7.89 0.03 7.15
C TYR A 68 -9.03 -0.84 7.68
N TYR A 69 -8.99 -2.11 7.30
CA TYR A 69 -9.92 -3.12 7.72
C TYR A 69 -9.20 -4.47 7.74
N PRO A 70 -8.66 -4.92 8.88
CA PRO A 70 -7.85 -6.12 8.96
C PRO A 70 -8.71 -7.38 8.79
N LEU A 71 -8.10 -8.46 8.29
CA LEU A 71 -8.78 -9.74 8.12
C LEU A 71 -9.44 -10.25 9.42
N SER A 72 -8.83 -9.98 10.58
CA SER A 72 -9.36 -10.37 11.88
C SER A 72 -10.69 -9.70 12.25
N GLN A 73 -11.04 -8.58 11.60
CA GLN A 73 -12.33 -7.92 11.74
C GLN A 73 -13.34 -8.41 10.69
N ALA A 74 -12.88 -9.06 9.62
CA ALA A 74 -13.74 -9.47 8.52
C ALA A 74 -14.47 -10.78 8.84
N SER A 75 -15.81 -10.74 8.82
CA SER A 75 -16.62 -11.96 8.88
C SER A 75 -16.76 -12.61 7.51
N SER A 76 -16.55 -13.92 7.44
CA SER A 76 -16.76 -14.72 6.22
C SER A 76 -18.21 -14.75 5.75
N SER A 77 -19.17 -14.41 6.61
CA SER A 77 -20.60 -14.37 6.28
C SER A 77 -21.11 -12.97 5.91
N SER A 78 -20.26 -11.93 5.98
CA SER A 78 -20.66 -10.55 5.76
C SER A 78 -20.09 -10.03 4.44
N SER A 79 -20.98 -9.80 3.47
CA SER A 79 -20.61 -9.16 2.20
C SER A 79 -20.02 -7.76 2.43
N SER A 80 -20.50 -7.01 3.43
CA SER A 80 -19.97 -5.67 3.71
C SER A 80 -18.54 -5.72 4.25
N ASP A 81 -18.24 -6.69 5.10
CA ASP A 81 -16.91 -6.84 5.68
C ASP A 81 -15.92 -7.36 4.63
N ALA A 82 -16.36 -8.31 3.80
CA ALA A 82 -15.60 -8.77 2.65
C ALA A 82 -15.28 -7.61 1.68
N GLN A 83 -16.23 -6.71 1.41
CA GLN A 83 -16.00 -5.53 0.58
C GLN A 83 -14.95 -4.58 1.18
N LYS A 84 -15.05 -4.30 2.48
CA LYS A 84 -14.10 -3.43 3.20
C LYS A 84 -12.69 -4.03 3.23
N TYR A 85 -12.59 -5.32 3.53
CA TYR A 85 -11.32 -6.04 3.51
C TYR A 85 -10.68 -6.01 2.12
N GLN A 86 -11.45 -6.30 1.06
CA GLN A 86 -10.93 -6.27 -0.31
C GLN A 86 -10.55 -4.85 -0.77
N ALA A 87 -11.24 -3.82 -0.27
CA ALA A 87 -10.83 -2.44 -0.50
C ALA A 87 -9.49 -2.11 0.19
N TRP A 88 -9.30 -2.59 1.42
CA TRP A 88 -8.01 -2.49 2.14
C TRP A 88 -6.89 -3.19 1.36
N VAL A 89 -7.10 -4.44 0.94
CA VAL A 89 -6.13 -5.22 0.16
C VAL A 89 -5.75 -4.50 -1.14
N ALA A 90 -6.75 -4.05 -1.92
CA ALA A 90 -6.50 -3.33 -3.16
C ALA A 90 -5.68 -2.05 -2.96
N PHE A 91 -5.94 -1.30 -1.90
CA PHE A 91 -5.18 -0.11 -1.56
C PHE A 91 -3.75 -0.42 -1.10
N ARG A 92 -3.61 -1.38 -0.19
CA ARG A 92 -2.33 -1.85 0.37
C ARG A 92 -1.38 -2.33 -0.71
N ASP A 93 -1.89 -3.17 -1.61
CA ASP A 93 -1.12 -3.73 -2.72
C ASP A 93 -0.79 -2.64 -3.76
N ALA A 94 -1.69 -1.68 -3.99
CA ALA A 94 -1.41 -0.54 -4.86
C ALA A 94 -0.35 0.42 -4.28
N VAL A 95 -0.27 0.57 -2.95
CA VAL A 95 0.84 1.31 -2.30
C VAL A 95 2.16 0.61 -2.54
N ALA A 96 2.22 -0.72 -2.38
CA ALA A 96 3.41 -1.51 -2.71
C ALA A 96 3.84 -1.30 -4.17
N GLN A 97 2.89 -1.37 -5.10
CA GLN A 97 3.10 -1.17 -6.55
C GLN A 97 3.42 0.28 -6.96
N ALA A 98 3.13 1.27 -6.10
CA ALA A 98 3.43 2.66 -6.40
C ALA A 98 4.95 2.88 -6.51
N GLY A 99 5.73 2.20 -5.67
CA GLY A 99 7.19 2.12 -5.80
C GLY A 99 7.93 3.44 -5.56
N THR A 100 7.33 4.37 -4.82
CA THR A 100 7.91 5.68 -4.48
C THR A 100 8.51 5.66 -3.07
N GLY A 101 9.37 6.64 -2.75
CA GLY A 101 9.87 6.84 -1.37
C GLY A 101 8.73 7.00 -0.34
N PRO A 102 7.72 7.86 -0.59
CA PRO A 102 6.52 7.95 0.25
C PRO A 102 5.79 6.62 0.47
N ALA A 103 5.69 5.77 -0.55
CA ALA A 103 5.10 4.44 -0.42
C ALA A 103 5.93 3.53 0.48
N LEU A 104 7.26 3.52 0.34
CA LEU A 104 8.15 2.77 1.23
C LEU A 104 8.03 3.23 2.69
N LEU A 105 8.00 4.54 2.93
CA LEU A 105 7.77 5.09 4.28
C LEU A 105 6.41 4.67 4.84
N THR A 106 5.39 4.61 3.99
CA THR A 106 4.04 4.18 4.38
C THR A 106 4.02 2.71 4.82
N ILE A 107 4.68 1.84 4.05
CA ILE A 107 4.81 0.41 4.36
C ILE A 107 5.63 0.18 5.64
N LYS A 108 6.73 0.93 5.79
CA LYS A 108 7.53 0.91 7.02
C LYS A 108 6.67 1.23 8.24
N GLU A 109 5.87 2.29 8.18
CA GLU A 109 4.96 2.66 9.27
C GLU A 109 3.91 1.58 9.54
N TRP A 110 3.34 0.94 8.51
CA TRP A 110 2.38 -0.16 8.72
C TRP A 110 3.00 -1.35 9.45
N ILE A 111 4.25 -1.71 9.13
CA ILE A 111 4.97 -2.81 9.79
C ILE A 111 5.30 -2.42 11.24
N GLN A 112 5.82 -1.21 11.47
CA GLN A 112 6.21 -0.72 12.80
C GLN A 112 5.00 -0.58 13.73
N SER A 113 3.88 -0.08 13.22
CA SER A 113 2.61 0.03 13.95
C SER A 113 1.84 -1.29 14.05
N LYS A 114 2.37 -2.39 13.51
CA LYS A 114 1.72 -3.72 13.46
C LYS A 114 0.39 -3.74 12.71
N LYS A 115 0.13 -2.74 11.86
CA LYS A 115 -1.03 -2.68 10.97
C LYS A 115 -1.00 -3.81 9.92
N VAL A 116 0.20 -4.15 9.45
CA VAL A 116 0.45 -5.34 8.63
C VAL A 116 1.51 -6.20 9.30
N GLN A 117 1.28 -7.52 9.33
CA GLN A 117 2.16 -8.49 10.01
C GLN A 117 2.16 -9.82 9.26
N GLY A 118 3.13 -10.67 9.55
CA GLY A 118 3.23 -12.03 9.03
C GLY A 118 3.28 -12.07 7.50
N GLU A 119 2.39 -12.87 6.91
CA GLU A 119 2.28 -13.08 5.47
C GLU A 119 1.93 -11.80 4.71
N GLU A 120 0.95 -11.03 5.19
CA GLU A 120 0.53 -9.77 4.55
C GLU A 120 1.70 -8.77 4.44
N ALA A 121 2.50 -8.64 5.50
CA ALA A 121 3.70 -7.80 5.46
C ALA A 121 4.76 -8.37 4.51
N ALA A 122 4.94 -9.70 4.49
CA ALA A 122 5.91 -10.38 3.65
C ALA A 122 5.60 -10.19 2.16
N GLU A 123 4.33 -10.26 1.75
CA GLU A 123 3.87 -10.05 0.38
C GLU A 123 4.16 -8.62 -0.10
N ILE A 124 3.82 -7.62 0.71
CA ILE A 124 4.04 -6.21 0.37
C ILE A 124 5.52 -5.92 0.18
N VAL A 125 6.37 -6.45 1.06
CA VAL A 125 7.83 -6.26 0.99
C VAL A 125 8.43 -6.99 -0.23
N ALA A 126 7.90 -8.16 -0.59
CA ALA A 126 8.31 -8.91 -1.78
C ALA A 126 8.13 -8.15 -3.10
N VAL A 127 7.21 -7.19 -3.15
CA VAL A 127 6.93 -6.37 -4.34
C VAL A 127 7.95 -5.24 -4.53
N LEU A 128 8.52 -4.72 -3.44
CA LEU A 128 9.42 -3.55 -3.45
C LEU A 128 10.55 -3.61 -4.49
N PRO A 129 11.32 -4.72 -4.64
CA PRO A 129 12.42 -4.79 -5.61
C PRO A 129 12.01 -4.70 -7.08
N ILE A 130 10.73 -4.91 -7.38
CA ILE A 130 10.18 -4.86 -8.74
C ILE A 130 9.45 -3.53 -8.97
N ALA A 131 8.80 -3.00 -7.94
CA ALA A 131 8.02 -1.77 -8.04
C ALA A 131 8.86 -0.49 -7.91
N ALA A 132 9.99 -0.54 -7.19
CA ALA A 132 10.82 0.65 -6.91
C ALA A 132 11.17 1.41 -8.19
N ARG A 133 10.69 2.66 -8.32
CA ARG A 133 10.88 3.47 -9.53
C ARG A 133 12.25 4.13 -9.60
N PHE A 134 12.75 4.57 -8.45
CA PHE A 134 14.01 5.28 -8.30
C PHE A 134 14.69 4.81 -7.00
N PRO A 135 15.40 3.66 -7.02
CA PRO A 135 16.08 3.12 -5.84
C PRO A 135 17.37 3.89 -5.54
N ASN A 136 17.23 5.17 -5.20
CA ASN A 136 18.35 6.01 -4.80
C ASN A 136 18.89 5.58 -3.42
N ILE A 137 20.01 6.20 -3.01
CA ILE A 137 20.67 5.88 -1.73
C ILE A 137 19.71 6.00 -0.53
N GLU A 138 18.83 7.01 -0.52
CA GLU A 138 17.87 7.20 0.57
C GLU A 138 16.84 6.06 0.63
N TYR A 139 16.31 5.63 -0.53
CA TYR A 139 15.40 4.50 -0.63
C TYR A 139 16.08 3.21 -0.16
N MET A 140 17.31 2.96 -0.63
CA MET A 140 18.11 1.79 -0.26
C MET A 140 18.38 1.75 1.24
N ASN A 141 18.82 2.86 1.83
CA ASN A 141 19.08 2.95 3.27
C ASN A 141 17.79 2.77 4.08
N THR A 142 16.67 3.34 3.62
CA THR A 142 15.37 3.19 4.29
C THR A 142 14.91 1.74 4.27
N PHE A 143 15.06 1.06 3.12
CA PHE A 143 14.66 -0.34 3.01
C PHE A 143 15.60 -1.25 3.81
N PHE A 144 16.92 -1.01 3.77
CA PHE A 144 17.86 -1.73 4.62
C PHE A 144 17.55 -1.58 6.11
N ALA A 145 17.24 -0.36 6.56
CA ALA A 145 16.88 -0.09 7.94
C ALA A 145 15.57 -0.78 8.35
N LEU A 146 14.60 -0.89 7.43
CA LEU A 146 13.38 -1.67 7.65
C LEU A 146 13.70 -3.17 7.73
N ALA A 147 14.45 -3.71 6.77
CA ALA A 147 14.77 -5.14 6.71
C ALA A 147 15.61 -5.62 7.92
N SER A 148 16.41 -4.72 8.50
CA SER A 148 17.20 -4.99 9.72
C SER A 148 16.49 -4.62 11.02
N SER A 149 15.25 -4.12 10.97
CA SER A 149 14.52 -3.71 12.17
C SER A 149 14.07 -4.91 13.01
N SER A 150 13.93 -4.68 14.31
CA SER A 150 13.48 -5.74 15.24
C SER A 150 12.07 -6.25 14.88
N GLU A 151 11.20 -5.37 14.40
CA GLU A 151 9.83 -5.69 14.00
C GLU A 151 9.80 -6.66 12.80
N VAL A 152 10.75 -6.52 11.87
CA VAL A 152 10.92 -7.43 10.74
C VAL A 152 11.59 -8.73 11.17
N GLN A 153 12.70 -8.65 11.91
CA GLN A 153 13.52 -9.82 12.26
C GLN A 153 12.77 -10.87 13.10
N HIS A 154 11.84 -10.43 13.97
CA HIS A 154 11.04 -11.33 14.80
C HIS A 154 9.87 -12.01 14.05
N GLN A 155 9.63 -11.66 12.78
CA GLN A 155 8.54 -12.23 11.98
C GLN A 155 9.13 -13.10 10.88
N HIS A 156 9.09 -14.44 11.04
CA HIS A 156 9.82 -15.38 10.18
C HIS A 156 9.61 -15.17 8.66
N PHE A 157 8.35 -15.07 8.22
CA PHE A 157 8.02 -14.87 6.79
C PHE A 157 8.44 -13.48 6.30
N LEU A 158 8.19 -12.44 7.10
CA LEU A 158 8.55 -11.06 6.76
C LEU A 158 10.07 -10.88 6.70
N ASN A 159 10.82 -11.43 7.66
CA ASN A 159 12.28 -11.38 7.67
C ASN A 159 12.86 -12.01 6.39
N THR A 160 12.43 -13.23 6.06
CA THR A 160 12.89 -13.94 4.86
C THR A 160 12.60 -13.13 3.60
N SER A 161 11.36 -12.65 3.43
CA SER A 161 10.99 -11.81 2.29
C SER A 161 11.77 -10.50 2.27
N ALA A 162 12.00 -9.84 3.40
CA ALA A 162 12.72 -8.57 3.48
C ALA A 162 14.19 -8.72 3.06
N VAL A 163 14.89 -9.75 3.54
CA VAL A 163 16.29 -10.02 3.17
C VAL A 163 16.38 -10.29 1.67
N LEU A 164 15.57 -11.22 1.14
CA LEU A 164 15.58 -11.56 -0.29
C LEU A 164 15.26 -10.32 -1.15
N SER A 165 14.23 -9.57 -0.77
CA SER A 165 13.78 -8.39 -1.50
C SER A 165 14.81 -7.28 -1.50
N PHE A 166 15.48 -7.03 -0.36
CA PHE A 166 16.54 -6.05 -0.30
C PHE A 166 17.74 -6.46 -1.18
N THR A 167 18.15 -7.74 -1.12
CA THR A 167 19.27 -8.22 -1.95
C THR A 167 18.96 -8.13 -3.45
N GLU A 168 17.72 -8.43 -3.85
CA GLU A 168 17.28 -8.28 -5.25
C GLU A 168 17.25 -6.82 -5.70
N LEU A 169 16.83 -5.90 -4.83
CA LEU A 169 16.87 -4.47 -5.14
C LEU A 169 18.32 -3.98 -5.27
N ALA A 170 19.20 -4.37 -4.35
CA ALA A 170 20.62 -4.01 -4.37
C ALA A 170 21.34 -4.51 -5.62
N ARG A 171 20.92 -5.67 -6.16
CA ARG A 171 21.44 -6.22 -7.41
C ARG A 171 21.04 -5.39 -8.64
N LYS A 172 19.89 -4.71 -8.60
CA LYS A 172 19.35 -3.91 -9.72
C LYS A 172 19.77 -2.44 -9.70
N ALA A 173 20.06 -1.92 -8.51
CA ALA A 173 20.37 -0.51 -8.27
C ALA A 173 21.77 -0.11 -8.77
#